data_AF-A0A1V5BQA0-F1
#
_entry.id   AF-A0A1V5BQA0-F1
#
_cell.length_a   1.000
_cell.length_b   1.000
_cell.length_c   1.000
_cell.angle_alpha   90.00
_cell.angle_beta   90.00
_cell.angle_gamma   90.00
#
_symmetry.space_group_name_H-M   'P 1'
#
loop_
_entity.id
_entity.type
_entity.pdbx_description
1 polymer ?
#
loop_
_entity_poly.entity_id
_entity_poly.type
_entity_poly.pdbx_seq_one_letter_code
_entity_poly.pdbx_strand_id
1 'polypeptide(L)'
;MNIGQKIKSTREAQGVSMNALAKRSGASQSAISEIEAGKRQPTFEVLERIITGLGLTLSQFFADKDQKLYQLPPEIWKLVVDKNNYGLLKQIQAMKNKGYSNEVIIEWLTSLENTLENIKTSGVFWGGEDLEESQKYTKQEKQEIIKGLNKKLNDPNFKPPWKKNNVE
;
A
#
# COMPACT_ATOMS: atom_id res chain seq x y z
N MET A 1 7.24 -18.55 1.25
CA MET A 1 8.44 -18.02 0.58
C MET A 1 9.58 -18.01 1.59
N ASN A 2 10.67 -18.75 1.36
CA ASN A 2 11.84 -18.69 2.25
C ASN A 2 12.76 -17.55 1.78
N ILE A 3 12.81 -16.46 2.56
CA ILE A 3 13.58 -15.25 2.21
C ILE A 3 15.08 -15.57 2.04
N GLY A 4 15.65 -16.36 2.95
CA GLY A 4 17.06 -16.76 2.90
C GLY A 4 17.40 -17.51 1.63
N GLN A 5 16.54 -18.45 1.24
CA GLN A 5 16.71 -19.22 0.01
C GLN A 5 16.60 -18.34 -1.24
N LYS A 6 15.72 -17.34 -1.24
CA LYS A 6 15.63 -16.37 -2.34
C LYS A 6 16.88 -15.49 -2.43
N ILE A 7 17.37 -14.96 -1.30
CA ILE A 7 18.64 -14.21 -1.24
C ILE A 7 19.76 -15.05 -1.86
N LYS A 8 19.91 -16.30 -1.44
CA LYS A 8 20.90 -17.24 -1.97
C LYS A 8 20.78 -17.41 -3.49
N SER A 9 19.57 -17.73 -3.97
CA SER A 9 19.34 -17.97 -5.40
C SER A 9 19.63 -16.73 -6.26
N THR A 10 19.22 -15.54 -5.81
CA THR A 10 19.50 -14.28 -6.50
C THR A 10 21.00 -13.97 -6.52
N ARG A 11 21.66 -14.16 -5.38
CA ARG A 11 23.11 -13.97 -5.24
C ARG A 11 23.88 -14.89 -6.21
N GLU A 12 23.51 -16.17 -6.26
CA GLU A 12 24.14 -17.18 -7.11
C GLU A 12 23.87 -16.92 -8.60
N ALA A 13 22.64 -16.54 -8.97
CA ALA A 13 22.30 -16.16 -10.34
C ALA A 13 23.08 -14.95 -10.85
N GLN A 14 23.47 -14.02 -9.97
CA GLN A 14 24.32 -12.87 -10.29
C GLN A 14 25.84 -13.16 -10.20
N GLY A 15 26.24 -14.39 -9.87
CA GLY A 15 27.66 -14.74 -9.68
C GLY A 15 28.33 -14.05 -8.49
N VAL A 16 27.55 -13.57 -7.51
CA VAL A 16 28.06 -12.86 -6.33
C VAL A 16 28.43 -13.88 -5.24
N SER A 17 29.59 -13.74 -4.60
CA SER A 17 29.96 -14.58 -3.46
C SER A 17 29.34 -14.07 -2.15
N MET A 18 29.17 -14.93 -1.13
CA MET A 18 28.69 -14.49 0.18
C MET A 18 29.55 -13.37 0.79
N ASN A 19 30.87 -13.45 0.61
CA ASN A 19 31.81 -12.42 1.09
C ASN A 19 31.62 -11.09 0.33
N ALA A 20 31.43 -11.14 -0.99
CA ALA A 20 31.14 -9.94 -1.77
C ALA A 20 29.81 -9.29 -1.34
N LEU A 21 28.77 -10.10 -1.10
CA LEU A 21 27.48 -9.58 -0.61
C LEU A 21 27.60 -9.00 0.81
N ALA A 22 28.33 -9.66 1.71
CA ALA A 22 28.61 -9.17 3.05
C ALA A 22 29.25 -7.76 3.01
N LYS A 23 30.28 -7.57 2.17
CA LYS A 23 30.92 -6.26 1.96
C LYS A 23 29.95 -5.20 1.43
N ARG A 24 29.12 -5.55 0.43
CA ARG A 24 28.17 -4.61 -0.19
C ARG A 24 27.03 -4.20 0.76
N SER A 25 26.60 -5.11 1.62
CA SER A 25 25.48 -4.92 2.54
C SER A 25 25.88 -4.42 3.94
N GLY A 26 27.17 -4.37 4.25
CA GLY A 26 27.65 -4.08 5.60
C GLY A 26 27.22 -5.13 6.64
N ALA A 27 26.96 -6.37 6.21
CA ALA A 27 26.70 -7.52 7.07
C ALA A 27 27.95 -8.40 7.19
N SER A 28 28.03 -9.27 8.20
CA SER A 28 29.11 -10.26 8.27
C SER A 28 28.83 -11.43 7.33
N GLN A 29 29.88 -12.06 6.80
CA GLN A 29 29.72 -13.27 5.96
C GLN A 29 29.00 -14.40 6.72
N SER A 30 29.25 -14.54 8.03
CA SER A 30 28.53 -15.50 8.89
C SER A 30 27.03 -15.20 8.93
N ALA A 31 26.65 -13.92 9.08
CA ALA A 31 25.25 -13.53 9.08
C ALA A 31 24.57 -13.85 7.74
N ILE A 32 25.23 -13.54 6.61
CA ILE A 32 24.72 -13.92 5.28
C ILE A 32 24.52 -15.43 5.18
N SER A 33 25.51 -16.22 5.61
CA SER A 33 25.44 -17.69 5.58
C SER A 33 24.29 -18.24 6.43
N GLU A 34 24.14 -17.77 7.67
CA GLU A 34 23.06 -18.19 8.57
C GLU A 34 21.67 -17.78 8.02
N ILE A 35 21.56 -16.60 7.43
CA ILE A 35 20.33 -16.13 6.79
C ILE A 35 20.00 -16.99 5.57
N GLU A 36 20.95 -17.21 4.67
CA GLU A 36 20.76 -18.03 3.47
C GLU A 36 20.40 -19.48 3.82
N ALA A 37 20.95 -20.02 4.91
CA ALA A 37 20.62 -21.34 5.44
C ALA A 37 19.30 -21.39 6.22
N GLY A 38 18.63 -20.26 6.44
CA GLY A 38 17.39 -20.17 7.23
C GLY A 38 17.59 -20.36 8.74
N LYS A 39 18.83 -20.37 9.23
CA LYS A 39 19.17 -20.50 10.66
C LYS A 39 18.95 -19.20 11.43
N ARG A 40 18.97 -18.07 10.73
CA ARG A 40 18.75 -16.74 11.30
C ARG A 40 17.77 -15.96 10.43
N GLN A 41 16.75 -15.37 11.04
CA GLN A 41 15.92 -14.38 10.33
C GLN A 41 16.57 -13.00 10.40
N PRO A 42 16.70 -12.29 9.27
CA PRO A 42 17.18 -10.91 9.26
C PRO A 42 16.12 -9.98 9.84
N THR A 43 16.54 -8.89 10.50
CA THR A 43 15.66 -7.74 10.73
C THR A 43 15.32 -7.09 9.39
N PHE A 44 14.28 -6.26 9.36
CA PHE A 44 13.92 -5.50 8.16
C PHE A 44 15.10 -4.69 7.61
N GLU A 45 15.80 -3.97 8.49
CA GLU A 45 16.97 -3.17 8.12
C GLU A 45 18.11 -4.04 7.54
N VAL A 46 18.42 -5.18 8.15
CA VAL A 46 19.44 -6.09 7.62
C VAL A 46 19.02 -6.64 6.26
N LEU A 47 17.75 -7.01 6.10
CA LEU A 47 17.19 -7.50 4.85
C LEU A 47 17.28 -6.44 3.73
N GLU A 48 16.90 -5.20 4.03
CA GLU A 48 16.96 -4.07 3.10
C GLU A 48 18.40 -3.82 2.62
N ARG A 49 19.38 -3.80 3.53
CA ARG A 49 20.79 -3.65 3.17
C ARG A 49 21.31 -4.81 2.31
N ILE A 50 20.90 -6.05 2.61
CA ILE A 50 21.28 -7.23 1.81
C ILE A 50 20.72 -7.11 0.40
N ILE A 51 19.44 -6.79 0.25
CA ILE A 51 18.76 -6.64 -1.04
C ILE A 51 19.37 -5.49 -1.85
N THR A 52 19.68 -4.37 -1.19
CA THR A 52 20.37 -3.24 -1.81
C THR A 52 21.79 -3.63 -2.25
N GLY A 53 22.49 -4.47 -1.47
CA GLY A 53 23.79 -5.04 -1.83
C GLY A 53 23.77 -5.99 -3.04
N LEU A 54 22.59 -6.53 -3.39
CA LEU A 54 22.32 -7.28 -4.62
C LEU A 54 21.90 -6.37 -5.80
N GLY A 55 21.88 -5.04 -5.60
CA GLY A 55 21.47 -4.07 -6.60
C GLY A 55 19.97 -4.07 -6.90
N LEU A 56 19.15 -4.56 -5.96
CA LEU A 56 17.70 -4.64 -6.10
C LEU A 56 17.01 -3.71 -5.10
N THR A 57 15.80 -3.29 -5.42
CA THR A 57 14.84 -2.76 -4.45
C THR A 57 14.09 -3.90 -3.75
N LEU A 58 13.54 -3.64 -2.56
CA LEU A 58 12.63 -4.59 -1.89
C LEU A 58 11.47 -5.02 -2.82
N SER A 59 10.89 -4.06 -3.55
CA SER A 59 9.82 -4.33 -4.50
C SER A 59 10.24 -5.31 -5.59
N GLN A 60 11.39 -5.09 -6.24
CA GLN A 60 11.92 -6.01 -7.25
C GLN A 60 12.27 -7.38 -6.66
N PHE A 61 12.82 -7.41 -5.45
CA PHE A 61 13.16 -8.66 -4.77
C PHE A 61 11.90 -9.47 -4.43
N PHE A 62 10.79 -8.83 -4.04
CA PHE A 62 9.53 -9.51 -3.72
C PHE A 62 8.59 -9.69 -4.91
N ALA A 63 8.86 -9.05 -6.04
CA ALA A 63 8.14 -9.24 -7.29
C ALA A 63 8.44 -10.64 -7.87
N ASP A 64 7.78 -11.67 -7.35
CA ASP A 64 7.74 -12.96 -8.01
C ASP A 64 6.85 -12.85 -9.26
N LYS A 65 7.40 -13.19 -10.43
CA LYS A 65 6.59 -13.37 -11.65
C LYS A 65 5.51 -14.44 -11.47
N ASP A 66 5.75 -15.36 -10.54
CA ASP A 66 4.84 -16.42 -10.09
C ASP A 66 4.35 -16.18 -8.65
N GLN A 67 4.14 -14.92 -8.24
CA GLN A 67 3.34 -14.67 -7.06
C GLN A 67 1.97 -15.27 -7.36
N LYS A 68 1.75 -16.51 -6.91
CA LYS A 68 0.43 -17.07 -6.73
C LYS A 68 -0.28 -16.05 -5.87
N LEU A 69 -1.08 -15.26 -6.55
CA LEU A 69 -2.01 -14.26 -6.06
C LEU A 69 -2.96 -14.79 -4.92
N TYR A 70 -2.80 -16.05 -4.54
CA TYR A 70 -3.63 -16.90 -3.70
C TYR A 70 -3.17 -17.03 -2.23
N GLN A 71 -2.47 -16.04 -1.65
CA GLN A 71 -2.27 -15.98 -0.19
C GLN A 71 -2.94 -14.78 0.48
N LEU A 72 -3.80 -14.06 -0.26
CA LEU A 72 -4.69 -13.08 0.35
C LEU A 72 -5.91 -13.81 0.91
N PRO A 73 -6.41 -13.44 2.10
CA PRO A 73 -7.74 -13.85 2.54
C PRO A 73 -8.76 -13.61 1.42
N PRO A 74 -9.73 -14.51 1.21
CA PRO A 74 -10.69 -14.42 0.10
C PRO A 74 -11.38 -13.05 -0.04
N GLU A 75 -11.56 -12.35 1.07
CA GLU A 75 -12.16 -11.01 1.16
C GLU A 75 -11.24 -9.95 0.55
N ILE A 76 -9.94 -10.03 0.88
CA ILE A 76 -8.92 -9.13 0.34
C ILE A 76 -8.65 -9.45 -1.13
N TRP A 77 -8.71 -10.73 -1.51
CA TRP A 77 -8.65 -11.15 -2.91
C TRP A 77 -9.75 -10.48 -3.73
N LYS A 78 -11.01 -10.63 -3.31
CA LYS A 78 -12.17 -9.99 -3.97
C LYS A 78 -12.01 -8.47 -4.08
N LEU A 79 -11.53 -7.82 -3.02
CA LEU A 79 -11.26 -6.39 -3.02
C LEU A 79 -10.24 -6.00 -4.10
N VAL A 80 -9.14 -6.75 -4.20
CA VAL A 80 -8.01 -6.46 -5.11
C VAL A 80 -8.31 -6.76 -6.56
N VAL A 81 -9.08 -7.82 -6.86
CA VAL A 81 -9.39 -8.21 -8.26
C VAL A 81 -10.51 -7.39 -8.89
N ASP A 82 -11.36 -6.74 -8.09
CA ASP A 82 -12.41 -5.88 -8.64
C ASP A 82 -11.81 -4.58 -9.19
N LYS A 83 -11.90 -4.42 -10.52
CA LYS A 83 -11.45 -3.24 -11.26
C LYS A 83 -12.01 -1.92 -10.72
N ASN A 84 -13.20 -1.94 -10.11
CA ASN A 84 -13.83 -0.75 -9.54
C ASN A 84 -13.13 -0.27 -8.25
N ASN A 85 -12.40 -1.17 -7.57
CA ASN A 85 -11.69 -0.85 -6.34
C ASN A 85 -10.28 -0.28 -6.56
N TYR A 86 -9.74 -0.32 -7.79
CA TYR A 86 -8.41 0.18 -8.10
C TYR A 86 -8.21 1.65 -7.69
N GLY A 87 -9.26 2.47 -7.83
CA GLY A 87 -9.22 3.88 -7.41
C GLY A 87 -9.00 4.02 -5.89
N LEU A 88 -9.75 3.25 -5.10
CA LEU A 88 -9.65 3.24 -3.64
C LEU A 88 -8.30 2.70 -3.17
N LEU A 89 -7.84 1.59 -3.75
CA LEU A 89 -6.55 0.99 -3.40
C LEU A 89 -5.38 1.94 -3.68
N LYS A 90 -5.41 2.67 -4.80
CA LYS A 90 -4.42 3.72 -5.10
C LYS A 90 -4.46 4.86 -4.10
N GLN A 91 -5.64 5.26 -3.62
CA GLN A 91 -5.76 6.30 -2.60
C GLN A 91 -5.21 5.83 -1.25
N ILE A 92 -5.55 4.62 -0.81
CA ILE A 92 -5.02 4.02 0.42
C ILE A 92 -3.49 3.94 0.35
N GLN A 93 -2.93 3.47 -0.77
CA GLN A 93 -1.49 3.42 -0.97
C GLN A 93 -0.85 4.81 -0.96
N ALA A 94 -1.46 5.79 -1.62
CA ALA A 94 -0.98 7.17 -1.61
C ALA A 94 -1.00 7.78 -0.21
N MET A 95 -2.02 7.47 0.61
CA MET A 95 -2.08 7.87 2.00
C MET A 95 -0.95 7.22 2.79
N LYS A 96 -0.71 5.91 2.61
CA LYS A 96 0.40 5.24 3.30
C LYS A 96 1.76 5.84 2.94
N ASN A 97 1.98 6.14 1.66
CA ASN A 97 3.21 6.79 1.18
C ASN A 97 3.40 8.22 1.72
N LYS A 98 2.31 8.91 2.07
CA LYS A 98 2.34 10.22 2.73
C LYS A 98 2.54 10.14 4.25
N GLY A 99 2.70 8.93 4.80
CA GLY A 99 2.97 8.71 6.22
C GLY A 99 1.74 8.59 7.11
N TYR A 100 0.53 8.48 6.55
CA TYR A 100 -0.67 8.27 7.38
C TYR A 100 -0.62 6.89 8.08
N SER A 101 -1.00 6.87 9.36
CA SER A 101 -1.07 5.63 10.15
C SER A 101 -2.23 4.75 9.71
N ASN A 102 -2.20 3.46 10.08
CA ASN A 102 -3.29 2.55 9.73
C ASN A 102 -4.60 2.96 10.40
N GLU A 103 -4.51 3.45 11.64
CA GLU A 103 -5.64 3.93 12.42
C GLU A 103 -6.31 5.11 11.71
N VAL A 104 -5.54 6.08 11.21
CA VAL A 104 -6.09 7.23 10.45
C VAL A 104 -6.77 6.78 9.15
N ILE A 105 -6.19 5.81 8.45
CA ILE A 105 -6.78 5.26 7.22
C ILE A 105 -8.09 4.51 7.53
N ILE A 106 -8.12 3.73 8.61
CA ILE A 106 -9.32 3.02 9.07
C ILE A 106 -10.42 4.01 9.42
N GLU A 107 -10.13 5.03 10.22
CA GLU A 107 -11.10 6.07 10.59
C GLU A 107 -11.67 6.80 9.36
N TRP A 108 -10.84 7.08 8.35
CA TRP A 108 -11.29 7.66 7.09
C TRP A 108 -12.24 6.72 6.33
N LEU A 109 -11.92 5.42 6.25
CA LEU A 109 -12.80 4.42 5.62
C LEU A 109 -14.14 4.29 6.37
N THR A 110 -14.11 4.27 7.70
CA THR A 110 -15.32 4.27 8.54
C THR A 110 -16.16 5.52 8.31
N SER A 111 -15.52 6.69 8.18
CA SER A 111 -16.22 7.94 7.87
C SER A 111 -16.87 7.91 6.49
N LEU A 112 -16.22 7.30 5.49
CA LEU A 112 -16.82 7.08 4.17
C LEU A 112 -18.01 6.13 4.24
N GLU A 113 -17.90 5.02 4.97
CA GLU A 113 -19.00 4.07 5.18
C GLU A 113 -20.22 4.76 5.81
N ASN A 114 -20.01 5.51 6.90
CA ASN A 114 -21.06 6.30 7.55
C ASN A 114 -21.67 7.34 6.60
N THR A 115 -20.85 7.96 5.75
CA THR A 115 -21.35 8.91 4.73
C THR A 115 -22.22 8.20 3.70
N LEU A 116 -21.80 7.03 3.24
CA LEU A 116 -22.57 6.21 2.29
C LEU A 116 -23.89 5.73 2.92
N GLU A 117 -23.88 5.33 4.19
CA GLU A 117 -25.07 4.96 4.93
C GLU A 117 -26.03 6.14 5.09
N ASN A 118 -25.52 7.30 5.48
CA ASN A 118 -26.31 8.54 5.55
C ASN A 118 -26.93 8.90 4.20
N ILE A 119 -26.20 8.75 3.10
CA ILE A 119 -26.74 8.98 1.74
C ILE A 119 -27.90 8.01 1.46
N LYS A 120 -27.73 6.71 1.75
CA LYS A 120 -28.78 5.69 1.57
C LYS A 120 -30.03 5.99 2.41
N THR A 121 -29.86 6.40 3.67
CA THR A 121 -30.97 6.68 4.58
C THR A 121 -31.63 8.04 4.32
N SER A 122 -30.91 8.99 3.71
CA SER A 122 -31.44 10.31 3.31
C SER A 122 -32.36 10.26 2.09
N GLY A 123 -32.67 9.07 1.55
CA GLY A 123 -33.45 8.91 0.32
C GLY A 123 -32.69 9.34 -0.95
N VAL A 124 -31.38 9.61 -0.85
CA VAL A 124 -30.52 9.83 -2.01
C VAL A 124 -30.21 8.45 -2.61
N PHE A 125 -30.99 8.06 -3.61
CA PHE A 125 -30.80 6.82 -4.35
C PHE A 125 -29.43 6.82 -5.04
N TRP A 126 -28.56 5.88 -4.67
CA TRP A 126 -27.55 5.40 -5.61
C TRP A 126 -28.32 4.70 -6.72
N GLY A 127 -28.32 5.30 -7.91
CA GLY A 127 -29.05 4.84 -9.07
C GLY A 127 -28.90 3.34 -9.29
N GLY A 128 -30.00 2.62 -9.07
CA GLY A 128 -30.33 1.41 -9.82
C GLY A 128 -30.89 1.73 -11.21
N GLU A 129 -31.00 3.02 -11.55
CA GLU A 129 -31.21 3.49 -12.92
C GLU A 129 -29.99 4.27 -13.35
N ASP A 130 -29.52 3.98 -14.56
CA ASP A 130 -28.42 4.67 -15.22
C ASP A 130 -28.64 6.18 -15.13
N LEU A 131 -27.77 6.88 -14.40
CA LEU A 131 -27.72 8.35 -14.46
C LEU A 131 -27.64 8.75 -15.93
N GLU A 132 -28.49 9.67 -16.37
CA GLU A 132 -28.34 10.23 -17.70
C GLU A 132 -26.93 10.85 -17.81
N GLU A 133 -26.32 10.77 -19.00
CA GLU A 133 -24.93 11.24 -19.20
C GLU A 133 -24.76 12.73 -18.83
N SER A 134 -25.86 13.50 -18.89
CA SER A 134 -25.98 14.90 -18.46
C SER A 134 -25.88 15.12 -16.94
N GLN A 135 -26.14 14.08 -16.14
CA GLN A 135 -26.14 14.11 -14.68
C GLN A 135 -24.84 13.54 -14.08
N LYS A 136 -24.00 12.90 -14.91
CA LYS A 136 -22.68 12.44 -14.49
C LYS A 136 -21.71 13.61 -14.54
N TYR A 137 -20.92 13.78 -13.48
CA TYR A 137 -19.79 14.70 -13.54
C TYR A 137 -18.86 14.33 -14.70
N THR A 138 -18.63 15.29 -15.57
CA THR A 138 -17.62 15.23 -16.62
C THR A 138 -16.24 15.01 -15.98
N LYS A 139 -15.30 14.51 -16.77
CA LYS A 139 -13.92 14.30 -16.32
C LYS A 139 -13.28 15.59 -15.78
N GLN A 140 -13.66 16.74 -16.34
CA GLN A 140 -13.15 18.05 -15.96
C GLN A 140 -13.77 18.55 -14.65
N GLU A 141 -15.08 18.37 -14.45
CA GLU A 141 -15.73 18.69 -13.18
C GLU A 141 -15.20 17.83 -12.03
N LYS A 142 -14.99 16.53 -12.27
CA LYS A 142 -14.35 15.63 -11.30
C LYS A 142 -12.95 16.14 -10.91
N GLN A 143 -12.16 16.60 -11.88
CA GLN A 143 -10.82 17.13 -11.63
C GLN A 143 -10.85 18.43 -10.82
N GLU A 144 -11.77 19.34 -11.09
CA GLU A 144 -11.92 20.58 -10.33
C GLU A 144 -12.43 20.32 -8.90
N ILE A 145 -13.35 19.37 -8.72
CA ILE A 145 -13.79 18.95 -7.37
C ILE A 145 -12.62 18.36 -6.58
N ILE A 146 -11.84 17.46 -7.18
CA ILE A 146 -10.66 16.86 -6.55
C ILE A 146 -9.63 17.95 -6.18
N LYS A 147 -9.39 18.91 -7.07
CA LYS A 147 -8.48 20.04 -6.83
C LYS A 147 -8.97 20.92 -5.69
N GLY A 148 -10.26 21.23 -5.65
CA GLY A 148 -10.89 21.99 -4.57
C GLY A 148 -10.83 21.28 -3.22
N LEU A 149 -11.08 19.97 -3.19
CA LEU A 149 -10.95 19.15 -2.00
C LEU A 149 -9.50 19.09 -1.49
N ASN A 150 -8.53 18.87 -2.38
CA ASN A 150 -7.11 18.89 -2.02
C ASN A 150 -6.68 20.25 -1.47
N LYS A 151 -7.17 21.35 -2.06
CA LYS A 151 -6.88 22.70 -1.57
C LYS A 151 -7.45 22.92 -0.15
N LYS A 152 -8.68 22.48 0.11
CA LYS A 152 -9.30 22.56 1.45
C LYS A 152 -8.60 21.67 2.47
N LEU A 153 -8.23 20.45 2.10
CA LEU A 153 -7.54 19.52 3.00
C LEU A 153 -6.10 19.95 3.33
N ASN A 154 -5.46 20.72 2.45
CA ASN A 154 -4.12 21.28 2.67
C ASN A 154 -4.12 22.66 3.33
N ASP A 155 -5.29 23.25 3.61
CA ASP A 155 -5.39 24.50 4.36
C ASP A 155 -5.14 24.22 5.85
N PRO A 156 -4.07 24.79 6.46
CA PRO A 156 -3.73 24.54 7.87
C PRO A 156 -4.83 24.96 8.84
N ASN A 157 -5.71 25.87 8.43
CA ASN A 157 -6.82 26.38 9.23
C ASN A 157 -8.14 25.63 8.98
N PHE A 158 -8.18 24.70 8.00
CA PHE A 158 -9.37 23.91 7.75
C PHE A 158 -9.58 22.89 8.87
N LYS A 159 -10.58 23.17 9.71
CA LYS A 159 -11.08 22.23 10.72
C LYS A 159 -12.19 21.40 10.07
N PRO A 160 -11.95 20.11 9.77
CA PRO A 160 -13.00 19.28 9.19
C PRO A 160 -14.19 19.20 10.17
N PRO A 161 -15.44 19.32 9.69
CA PRO A 161 -16.63 19.40 10.54
C PRO A 161 -16.88 18.17 11.42
N TRP A 162 -16.22 17.04 11.14
CA TRP A 162 -16.25 15.81 11.94
C TRP A 162 -15.19 15.74 13.04
N LYS A 163 -14.26 16.69 13.11
CA LYS A 163 -13.41 16.92 14.28
C LYS A 163 -14.26 17.63 15.34
N LYS A 164 -15.19 16.90 15.99
CA LYS A 164 -15.77 17.40 17.23
C LYS A 164 -14.62 17.66 18.18
N ASN A 165 -14.59 18.86 18.76
CA ASN A 165 -13.65 19.21 19.81
C ASN A 165 -13.65 18.07 20.83
N ASN A 166 -12.49 17.48 21.10
CA ASN A 166 -12.27 16.77 22.36
C ASN A 166 -12.51 17.83 23.44
N VAL A 167 -13.73 17.89 23.94
CA VAL A 167 -14.05 18.60 25.17
C VAL A 167 -13.84 17.57 26.27
N GLU A 168 -13.00 17.99 27.20
CA GLU A 168 -12.51 17.36 28.43
C GLU A 168 -13.53 16.51 29.19
#